data_AF-A0A661W0E7-F1
#
_entry.id   AF-A0A661W0E7-F1
#
_cell.length_a   1.000
_cell.length_b   1.000
_cell.length_c   1.000
_cell.angle_alpha   90.00
_cell.angle_beta   90.00
_cell.angle_gamma   90.00
#
_symmetry.space_group_name_H-M   'P 1'
#
loop_
_entity.id
_entity.type
_entity.pdbx_description
1 polymer ?
#
loop_
_entity_poly.entity_id
_entity_poly.type
_entity_poly.pdbx_seq_one_letter_code
_entity_poly.pdbx_strand_id
1 'polypeptide(L)'
;MLVLLNQLKTQAKPNWLTDGQRAAFDAIRDALRFPETVNLYGPVGSGKTFLAWTLSRSLAMPYFPGPAAFDRRSERPTPRAIVDNAGARERTVRSLLAVAQRKGTHTLLFITHRHNEMGFQAIALPAPTPHDFDVVYHNLSLLEYYALPPVREGSLWDAIRAVL
;
A
#
# COMPACT_ATOMS: atom_id res chain seq x y z
N MET A 1 6.65 -18.87 -3.15
CA MET A 1 6.48 -17.40 -3.19
C MET A 1 5.11 -16.93 -3.66
N LEU A 2 4.65 -17.30 -4.88
CA LEU A 2 3.41 -16.75 -5.45
C LEU A 2 2.13 -17.12 -4.67
N VAL A 3 2.08 -18.33 -4.10
CA VAL A 3 0.95 -18.80 -3.27
C VAL A 3 0.78 -17.93 -2.01
N LEU A 4 1.85 -17.74 -1.24
CA LEU A 4 1.84 -16.90 -0.04
C LEU A 4 1.43 -15.46 -0.35
N LEU A 5 1.95 -14.85 -1.41
CA LEU A 5 1.58 -13.48 -1.78
C LEU A 5 0.11 -13.35 -2.17
N ASN A 6 -0.43 -14.35 -2.87
CA ASN A 6 -1.85 -14.39 -3.17
C ASN A 6 -2.69 -14.53 -1.89
N GLN A 7 -2.28 -15.38 -0.93
CA GLN A 7 -2.96 -15.51 0.36
C GLN A 7 -2.91 -14.20 1.17
N LEU A 8 -1.75 -13.55 1.26
CA LEU A 8 -1.62 -12.25 1.94
C LEU A 8 -2.54 -11.20 1.31
N LYS A 9 -2.61 -11.15 -0.02
CA LYS A 9 -3.50 -10.24 -0.75
C LYS A 9 -4.98 -10.54 -0.51
N THR A 10 -5.39 -11.82 -0.49
CA THR A 10 -6.80 -12.21 -0.32
C THR A 10 -7.27 -12.08 1.12
N GLN A 11 -6.36 -12.27 2.09
CA GLN A 11 -6.66 -12.21 3.52
C GLN A 11 -6.32 -10.87 4.18
N ALA A 12 -5.76 -9.90 3.43
CA ALA A 12 -5.41 -8.57 3.93
C ALA A 12 -6.57 -7.93 4.73
N LYS A 13 -6.30 -7.57 5.99
CA LYS A 13 -7.31 -7.06 6.94
C LYS A 13 -6.66 -6.16 8.01
N PRO A 14 -7.42 -5.20 8.59
CA PRO A 14 -6.85 -4.20 9.49
C PRO A 14 -6.13 -4.74 10.74
N ASN A 15 -6.56 -5.89 11.27
CA ASN A 15 -5.93 -6.50 12.45
C ASN A 15 -4.63 -7.27 12.13
N TRP A 16 -4.19 -7.29 10.87
CA TRP A 16 -2.88 -7.79 10.46
C TRP A 16 -1.86 -6.67 10.24
N LEU A 17 -2.28 -5.41 10.39
CA LEU A 17 -1.39 -4.27 10.28
C LEU A 17 -0.52 -4.19 11.52
N THR A 18 0.75 -3.85 11.31
CA THR A 18 1.61 -3.42 12.41
C THR A 18 1.20 -2.03 12.90
N ASP A 19 1.70 -1.59 14.06
CA ASP A 19 1.29 -0.31 14.65
C ASP A 19 1.52 0.87 13.70
N GLY A 20 2.68 0.93 13.03
CA GLY A 20 2.97 1.96 12.04
C GLY A 20 2.03 1.92 10.83
N GLN A 21 1.69 0.71 10.37
CA GLN A 21 0.73 0.53 9.28
C GLN A 21 -0.71 0.87 9.70
N ARG A 22 -1.08 0.59 10.95
CA ARG A 22 -2.38 0.89 11.54
C ARG A 22 -2.58 2.40 11.65
N ALA A 23 -1.57 3.12 12.16
CA ALA A 23 -1.57 4.57 12.22
C ALA A 23 -1.69 5.18 10.81
N ALA A 24 -0.91 4.70 9.84
CA ALA A 24 -1.01 5.15 8.45
C ALA A 24 -2.38 4.83 7.83
N PHE A 25 -2.96 3.67 8.12
CA PHE A 25 -4.31 3.32 7.67
C PHE A 25 -5.34 4.33 8.19
N ASP A 26 -5.33 4.64 9.49
CA ASP A 26 -6.31 5.54 10.08
C ASP A 26 -6.17 6.95 9.52
N ALA A 27 -4.93 7.45 9.40
CA ALA A 27 -4.65 8.74 8.78
C ALA A 27 -5.14 8.80 7.32
N ILE A 28 -4.92 7.75 6.53
CA ILE A 28 -5.40 7.68 5.14
C ILE A 28 -6.93 7.63 5.11
N ARG A 29 -7.56 6.80 5.94
CA ARG A 29 -9.02 6.71 6.02
C ARG A 29 -9.64 8.06 6.32
N ASP A 30 -9.05 8.80 7.26
CA ASP A 30 -9.56 10.10 7.67
C ASP A 30 -9.35 11.17 6.59
N ALA A 31 -8.19 11.17 5.91
CA ALA A 31 -7.92 12.06 4.78
C ALA A 31 -8.86 11.80 3.59
N LEU A 32 -9.22 10.53 3.34
CA LEU A 32 -10.08 10.14 2.20
C LEU A 32 -11.58 10.17 2.52
N ARG A 33 -12.01 10.85 3.60
CA ARG A 33 -13.44 11.09 3.91
C ARG A 33 -14.13 11.97 2.88
N PHE A 34 -13.37 12.87 2.24
CA PHE A 34 -13.82 13.71 1.14
C PHE A 34 -13.04 13.37 -0.14
N PRO A 35 -13.50 13.79 -1.33
CA PRO A 35 -12.74 13.66 -2.56
C PRO A 35 -11.39 14.40 -2.44
N GLU A 36 -10.32 13.64 -2.25
CA GLU A 36 -8.98 14.15 -1.98
C GLU A 36 -7.92 13.31 -2.71
N THR A 37 -6.76 13.91 -2.96
CA THR A 37 -5.57 13.19 -3.45
C THR A 37 -4.53 13.08 -2.35
N VAL A 38 -4.24 11.85 -1.93
CA VAL A 38 -3.33 11.55 -0.82
C VAL A 38 -2.15 10.72 -1.32
N ASN A 39 -0.96 11.04 -0.81
CA ASN A 39 0.25 10.27 -1.06
C ASN A 39 0.61 9.40 0.15
N LEU A 40 0.76 8.09 -0.06
CA LEU A 40 1.44 7.22 0.91
C LEU A 40 2.88 7.00 0.45
N TYR A 41 3.86 7.30 1.30
CA TYR A 41 5.27 7.13 0.93
C TYR A 41 6.09 6.44 2.02
N GLY A 42 7.22 5.86 1.63
CA GLY A 42 8.12 5.18 2.57
C GLY A 42 9.12 4.26 1.88
N PRO A 43 10.14 3.78 2.61
CA PRO A 43 11.21 2.94 2.06
C PRO A 43 10.67 1.63 1.49
N VAL A 44 11.47 0.98 0.62
CA VAL A 44 11.12 -0.32 0.06
C VAL A 44 10.92 -1.33 1.20
N GLY A 45 9.84 -2.11 1.12
CA GLY A 45 9.54 -3.16 2.09
C GLY A 45 9.05 -2.70 3.47
N SER A 46 8.60 -1.45 3.63
CA SER A 46 7.83 -1.02 4.80
C SER A 46 6.39 -1.57 4.88
N GLY A 47 5.95 -2.31 3.87
CA GLY A 47 4.60 -2.89 3.82
C GLY A 47 3.51 -2.01 3.18
N LYS A 48 3.89 -0.93 2.46
CA LYS A 48 2.94 -0.07 1.75
C LYS A 48 1.94 -0.83 0.87
N THR A 49 2.40 -1.83 0.11
CA THR A 49 1.55 -2.65 -0.76
C THR A 49 0.55 -3.49 0.04
N PHE A 50 0.96 -4.05 1.18
CA PHE A 50 0.04 -4.78 2.06
C PHE A 50 -1.01 -3.86 2.69
N LEU A 51 -0.59 -2.66 3.11
CA LEU A 51 -1.49 -1.60 3.56
C LEU A 51 -2.48 -1.19 2.45
N ALA A 52 -2.02 -1.08 1.20
CA ALA A 52 -2.86 -0.77 0.04
C ALA A 52 -3.94 -1.84 -0.20
N TRP A 53 -3.60 -3.12 -0.08
CA TRP A 53 -4.58 -4.21 -0.18
C TRP A 53 -5.61 -4.16 0.95
N THR A 54 -5.16 -3.84 2.16
CA THR A 54 -6.04 -3.69 3.32
C THR A 54 -7.01 -2.52 3.14
N LEU A 55 -6.52 -1.34 2.73
CA LEU A 55 -7.34 -0.17 2.41
C LEU A 55 -8.33 -0.44 1.28
N SER A 56 -7.88 -1.11 0.21
CA SER A 56 -8.72 -1.48 -0.93
C SER A 56 -9.95 -2.27 -0.50
N ARG A 57 -9.76 -3.24 0.40
CA ARG A 57 -10.84 -4.07 0.95
C ARG A 57 -11.72 -3.29 1.93
N SER A 58 -11.12 -2.53 2.84
CA SER A 58 -11.88 -1.80 3.88
C SER A 58 -12.66 -0.60 3.35
N LEU A 59 -12.19 0.05 2.29
CA LEU A 59 -12.78 1.28 1.74
C LEU A 59 -13.47 1.07 0.38
N ALA A 60 -13.54 -0.18 -0.10
CA ALA A 60 -14.03 -0.53 -1.43
C ALA A 60 -13.37 0.29 -2.56
N MET A 61 -12.06 0.57 -2.43
CA MET A 61 -11.29 1.32 -3.41
C MET A 61 -10.49 0.37 -4.31
N PRO A 62 -10.75 0.33 -5.64
CA PRO A 62 -9.98 -0.49 -6.56
C PRO A 62 -8.47 -0.23 -6.47
N TYR A 63 -7.72 -1.32 -6.29
CA TYR A 63 -6.25 -1.31 -6.27
C TYR A 63 -5.67 -1.55 -7.66
N PHE A 64 -4.64 -0.77 -8.00
CA PHE A 64 -3.86 -0.87 -9.22
C PHE A 64 -2.37 -0.99 -8.87
N PRO A 65 -1.64 -2.00 -9.39
CA PRO A 65 -0.23 -2.21 -9.04
C PRO A 65 0.74 -1.19 -9.63
N GLY A 66 0.24 -0.24 -10.43
CA GLY A 66 1.06 0.74 -11.16
C GLY A 66 0.21 1.69 -12.00
N PRO A 67 0.73 2.87 -12.36
CA PRO A 67 0.04 3.81 -13.26
C PRO A 67 -0.39 3.18 -14.59
N ALA A 68 0.42 2.30 -15.18
CA ALA A 68 0.07 1.62 -16.44
C ALA A 68 -1.11 0.63 -16.29
N ALA A 69 -1.25 0.00 -15.12
CA ALA A 69 -2.39 -0.88 -14.85
C ALA A 69 -3.67 -0.07 -14.57
N PHE A 70 -3.53 1.09 -13.93
CA PHE A 70 -4.61 2.05 -13.77
C PHE A 70 -5.09 2.54 -15.13
N ASP A 71 -4.18 2.96 -16.00
CA ASP A 71 -4.50 3.51 -17.32
C ASP A 71 -5.22 2.50 -18.23
N ARG A 72 -4.72 1.27 -18.30
CA ARG A 72 -5.29 0.20 -19.16
C ARG A 72 -6.68 -0.29 -18.77
N ARG A 73 -7.18 0.02 -17.56
CA ARG A 73 -8.52 -0.44 -17.16
C ARG A 73 -9.60 0.21 -18.02
N SER A 74 -10.63 -0.56 -18.34
CA SER A 74 -11.78 -0.14 -19.15
C SER A 74 -12.40 1.18 -18.67
N GLU A 75 -13.04 1.90 -19.60
CA GLU A 75 -13.53 3.28 -19.49
C GLU A 75 -14.62 3.53 -18.44
N ARG A 76 -15.00 2.52 -17.64
CA ARG A 76 -15.96 2.75 -16.57
C ARG A 76 -15.39 3.79 -15.59
N PRO A 77 -16.18 4.83 -15.23
CA PRO A 77 -15.77 5.79 -14.24
C PRO A 77 -15.30 5.10 -12.97
N THR A 78 -14.11 5.47 -12.51
CA THR A 78 -13.49 4.90 -11.30
C THR A 78 -13.37 6.03 -10.29
N PRO A 79 -14.44 6.37 -9.53
CA PRO A 79 -14.48 7.57 -8.71
C PRO A 79 -13.42 7.59 -7.61
N ARG A 80 -12.96 6.41 -7.17
CA ARG A 80 -11.94 6.25 -6.15
C ARG A 80 -10.91 5.22 -6.60
N ALA A 81 -9.62 5.44 -6.36
CA ALA A 81 -8.58 4.49 -6.75
C ALA A 81 -7.38 4.49 -5.79
N ILE A 82 -6.73 3.33 -5.66
CA ILE A 82 -5.40 3.21 -5.07
C ILE A 82 -4.42 2.80 -6.17
N VAL A 83 -3.39 3.62 -6.41
CA VAL A 83 -2.37 3.36 -7.43
C VAL A 83 -1.01 3.18 -6.77
N ASP A 84 -0.53 1.94 -6.76
CA ASP A 84 0.79 1.60 -6.22
C ASP A 84 1.91 1.97 -7.20
N ASN A 85 3.16 1.97 -6.73
CA ASN A 85 4.37 2.16 -7.54
C ASN A 85 4.31 3.40 -8.46
N ALA A 86 3.73 4.49 -7.98
CA ALA A 86 3.72 5.77 -8.68
C ALA A 86 5.09 6.47 -8.55
N GLY A 87 5.36 7.38 -9.49
CA GLY A 87 6.50 8.29 -9.36
C GLY A 87 6.19 9.45 -8.41
N ALA A 88 7.16 9.83 -7.58
CA ALA A 88 7.04 10.97 -6.65
C ALA A 88 7.30 12.33 -7.33
N ARG A 89 7.94 12.32 -8.50
CA ARG A 89 8.32 13.54 -9.23
C ARG A 89 7.10 14.27 -9.74
N GLU A 90 7.19 15.60 -9.80
CA GLU A 90 6.09 16.45 -10.23
C GLU A 90 5.48 16.00 -11.57
N ARG A 91 6.34 15.79 -12.59
CA ARG A 91 5.92 15.33 -13.92
C ARG A 91 5.15 14.02 -13.87
N THR A 92 5.62 13.06 -13.08
CA THR A 92 4.99 11.74 -12.99
C THR A 92 3.66 11.79 -12.25
N VAL A 93 3.55 12.62 -11.21
CA VAL A 93 2.30 12.81 -10.48
C VAL A 93 1.28 13.52 -11.37
N ARG A 94 1.67 14.58 -12.10
CA ARG A 94 0.80 15.25 -13.07
C ARG A 94 0.26 14.30 -14.14
N SER A 95 1.09 13.42 -14.68
CA SER A 95 0.63 12.40 -15.63
C SER A 95 -0.40 11.44 -15.01
N LEU A 96 -0.18 11.01 -13.77
CA LEU A 96 -1.16 10.17 -13.05
C LEU A 96 -2.48 10.90 -12.82
N LEU A 97 -2.44 12.18 -12.45
CA LEU A 97 -3.65 13.00 -12.24
C LEU A 97 -4.43 13.21 -13.53
N ALA A 98 -3.75 13.43 -14.67
CA ALA A 98 -4.42 13.53 -15.96
C ALA A 98 -5.17 12.24 -16.31
N VAL A 99 -4.57 11.07 -16.03
CA VAL A 99 -5.24 9.78 -16.19
C VAL A 99 -6.43 9.64 -15.22
N ALA A 100 -6.25 10.05 -13.95
CA ALA A 100 -7.29 10.03 -12.93
C ALA A 100 -8.50 10.89 -13.34
N GLN A 101 -8.26 12.12 -13.79
CA GLN A 101 -9.29 13.04 -14.28
C GLN A 101 -10.06 12.45 -15.47
N ARG A 102 -9.34 11.90 -16.46
CA ARG A 102 -9.95 11.24 -17.62
C ARG A 102 -10.85 10.06 -17.22
N LYS A 103 -10.51 9.35 -16.13
CA LYS A 103 -11.28 8.21 -15.60
C LYS A 103 -12.36 8.62 -14.60
N GLY A 104 -12.58 9.92 -14.38
CA GLY A 104 -13.53 10.43 -13.39
C GLY A 104 -13.15 10.05 -11.95
N THR A 105 -11.86 9.91 -11.66
CA THR A 105 -11.35 9.62 -10.32
C THR A 105 -11.20 10.91 -9.54
N HIS A 106 -11.97 11.05 -8.46
CA HIS A 106 -11.97 12.22 -7.59
C HIS A 106 -11.35 11.95 -6.22
N THR A 107 -11.22 10.68 -5.82
CA THR A 107 -10.48 10.24 -4.63
C THR A 107 -9.32 9.36 -5.04
N LEU A 108 -8.09 9.81 -4.81
CA LEU A 108 -6.90 9.08 -5.25
C LEU A 108 -5.93 8.90 -4.09
N LEU A 109 -5.59 7.65 -3.80
CA LEU A 109 -4.40 7.31 -3.03
C LEU A 109 -3.32 6.87 -4.01
N PHE A 110 -2.18 7.54 -4.02
CA PHE A 110 -1.03 7.10 -4.83
C PHE A 110 0.18 6.82 -3.94
N ILE A 111 0.88 5.72 -4.23
CA ILE A 111 1.93 5.19 -3.37
C ILE A 111 3.29 5.35 -4.03
N THR A 112 4.24 5.88 -3.29
CA THR A 112 5.58 6.21 -3.78
C THR A 112 6.67 5.72 -2.81
N HIS A 113 7.93 5.74 -3.24
CA HIS A 113 9.07 5.48 -2.34
C HIS A 113 9.52 6.69 -1.55
N ARG A 114 9.17 7.90 -2.01
CA ARG A 114 9.57 9.19 -1.44
C ARG A 114 8.39 10.13 -1.43
N HIS A 115 8.46 11.15 -0.58
CA HIS A 115 7.47 12.22 -0.52
C HIS A 115 7.21 12.81 -1.91
N ASN A 116 5.95 13.11 -2.22
CA ASN A 116 5.57 13.71 -3.50
C ASN A 116 6.07 15.15 -3.64
N GLU A 117 6.43 15.56 -4.86
CA GLU A 117 6.92 16.93 -5.14
C GLU A 117 5.78 17.93 -5.44
N MET A 118 4.53 17.46 -5.55
CA MET A 118 3.36 18.30 -5.87
C MET A 118 2.73 18.99 -4.64
N GLY A 119 3.19 18.68 -3.44
CA GLY A 119 2.65 19.25 -2.20
C GLY A 119 1.31 18.66 -1.76
N PHE A 120 0.87 17.52 -2.31
CA PHE A 120 -0.31 16.82 -1.80
C PHE A 120 -0.08 16.32 -0.38
N GLN A 121 -1.16 16.19 0.39
CA GLN A 121 -1.12 15.58 1.71
C GLN A 121 -0.40 14.23 1.63
N ALA A 122 0.65 14.10 2.43
CA ALA A 122 1.52 12.94 2.42
C ALA A 122 1.53 12.26 3.78
N ILE A 123 1.40 10.94 3.77
CA ILE A 123 1.41 10.09 4.95
C ILE A 123 2.63 9.17 4.82
N ALA A 124 3.52 9.27 5.80
CA ALA A 124 4.73 8.47 5.85
C ALA A 124 4.43 7.09 6.45
N LEU A 125 5.01 6.05 5.85
CA LEU A 125 5.15 4.73 6.46
C LEU A 125 6.65 4.43 6.61
N PRO A 126 7.21 4.58 7.82
CA PRO A 126 8.65 4.44 8.05
C PRO A 126 9.16 3.02 7.81
N ALA A 127 10.48 2.85 7.91
CA ALA A 127 11.08 1.52 7.92
C ALA A 127 10.53 0.68 9.10
N PRO A 128 10.41 -0.65 8.94
CA PRO A 128 9.91 -1.49 10.01
C PRO A 128 10.88 -1.53 11.19
N THR A 129 10.30 -1.58 12.38
CA THR A 129 10.94 -1.83 13.67
C THR A 129 11.01 -3.33 13.96
N PRO A 130 11.85 -3.79 14.89
CA PRO A 130 11.88 -5.20 15.29
C PRO A 130 10.51 -5.76 15.74
N HIS A 131 9.67 -4.92 16.35
CA HIS A 131 8.32 -5.29 16.76
C HIS A 131 7.40 -5.57 15.55
N ASP A 132 7.57 -4.84 14.46
CA ASP A 132 6.81 -5.07 13.22
C ASP A 132 7.05 -6.50 12.67
N PHE A 133 8.26 -7.04 12.87
CA PHE A 133 8.58 -8.43 12.49
C PHE A 133 7.84 -9.45 13.37
N ASP A 134 7.65 -9.20 14.67
CA ASP A 134 6.83 -10.08 15.53
C ASP A 134 5.40 -10.19 15.01
N VAL A 135 4.79 -9.04 14.69
CA VAL A 135 3.43 -8.99 14.14
C VAL A 135 3.36 -9.74 12.81
N VAL A 136 4.33 -9.53 11.92
CA VAL A 136 4.39 -10.22 10.62
C VAL A 136 4.54 -11.73 10.80
N TYR A 137 5.45 -12.20 11.66
CA TYR A 137 5.61 -13.64 11.90
C TYR A 137 4.40 -14.27 12.58
N HIS A 138 3.75 -13.55 13.50
CA HIS A 138 2.49 -13.99 14.07
C HIS A 138 1.42 -14.17 12.98
N ASN A 139 1.28 -13.20 12.07
CA ASN A 139 0.31 -13.32 10.98
C ASN A 139 0.66 -14.43 9.97
N LEU A 140 1.95 -14.64 9.71
CA LEU A 140 2.43 -15.72 8.85
C LEU A 140 2.19 -17.11 9.48
N SER A 141 2.32 -17.25 10.81
CA SER A 141 2.04 -18.52 11.48
C SER A 141 0.55 -18.88 11.46
N LEU A 142 -0.35 -17.89 11.47
CA LEU A 142 -1.78 -18.10 11.21
C LEU A 142 -2.07 -18.64 9.79
N LEU A 143 -1.12 -18.49 8.88
CA LEU A 143 -1.14 -19.05 7.53
C LEU A 143 -0.28 -20.32 7.39
N GLU A 144 0.19 -20.87 8.52
CA GLU A 144 1.06 -22.05 8.58
C GLU A 144 2.46 -21.85 7.95
N TYR A 145 2.94 -20.60 7.91
CA TYR A 145 4.29 -20.25 7.47
C TYR A 145 5.19 -19.92 8.66
N TYR A 146 6.35 -20.57 8.73
CA TYR A 146 7.29 -20.47 9.85
C TYR A 146 8.72 -20.25 9.34
N ALA A 147 9.51 -19.44 10.05
CA ALA A 147 10.92 -19.21 9.76
C ALA A 147 11.80 -19.68 10.92
N LEU A 148 12.89 -20.38 10.61
CA LEU A 148 13.88 -20.86 11.58
C LEU A 148 15.30 -20.71 10.98
N PRO A 149 16.10 -19.69 11.35
CA PRO A 149 15.82 -18.60 12.31
C PRO A 149 15.01 -17.43 11.71
N PRO A 150 14.25 -16.66 12.53
CA PRO A 150 13.52 -15.47 12.06
C PRO A 150 14.44 -14.26 11.83
N VAL A 151 14.15 -13.49 10.78
CA VAL A 151 14.80 -12.21 10.45
C VAL A 151 14.16 -11.08 11.26
N ARG A 152 14.96 -10.22 11.88
CA ARG A 152 14.46 -9.16 12.79
C ARG A 152 14.79 -7.73 12.35
N GLU A 153 15.47 -7.59 11.23
CA GLU A 153 15.96 -6.33 10.70
C GLU A 153 15.82 -6.31 9.17
N GLY A 154 15.96 -5.13 8.58
CA GLY A 154 15.82 -4.94 7.14
C GLY A 154 14.38 -4.67 6.74
N SER A 155 13.87 -5.38 5.74
CA SER A 155 12.57 -5.12 5.16
C SER A 155 11.57 -6.24 5.47
N LEU A 156 10.27 -5.93 5.50
CA LEU A 156 9.25 -6.97 5.71
C LEU A 156 9.20 -8.00 4.57
N TRP A 157 9.81 -7.69 3.41
CA TRP A 157 10.02 -8.67 2.35
C TRP A 157 11.01 -9.76 2.76
N ASP A 158 12.00 -9.44 3.58
CA ASP A 158 12.99 -10.41 4.05
C ASP A 158 12.32 -11.42 4.99
N ALA A 159 11.38 -10.96 5.83
CA ALA A 159 10.55 -11.85 6.66
C ALA A 159 9.70 -12.82 5.82
N ILE A 160 9.06 -12.31 4.75
CA ILE A 160 8.27 -13.13 3.82
C ILE A 160 9.16 -14.14 3.07
N ARG A 161 10.40 -13.77 2.72
CA ARG A 161 11.34 -14.69 2.06
C ARG A 161 11.86 -15.77 3.01
N ALA A 162 12.00 -15.47 4.29
CA ALA A 162 12.52 -16.40 5.29
C ALA A 162 11.58 -17.58 5.61
N VAL A 163 10.30 -17.49 5.24
CA VAL A 163 9.30 -18.56 5.45
C VAL A 163 9.02 -19.39 4.19
N LEU A 164 9.77 -19.17 3.11
CA LEU A 164 9.64 -19.86 1.83
C LEU A 164 10.76 -20.87 1.64
#